data_AF-A0A0L7K2A8-F1
#
_entry.id   AF-A0A0L7K2A8-F1
#
_cell.length_a   1.000
_cell.length_b   1.000
_cell.length_c   1.000
_cell.angle_alpha   90.00
_cell.angle_beta   90.00
_cell.angle_gamma   90.00
#
_symmetry.space_group_name_H-M   'P 1'
#
loop_
_entity.id
_entity.type
_entity.pdbx_description
1 polymer ?
#
loop_
_entity_poly.entity_id
_entity_poly.type
_entity_poly.pdbx_seq_one_letter_code
_entity_poly.pdbx_strand_id
1 'polypeptide(L)' 'MDIPVFHGTYDHWVSFKDLFSEAIDKNPSISNAQKMQFLKSKVAGEAERLIHHLQISSDNYK' A
#
# COMPACT_ATOMS: atom_id res chain seq x y z
N MET A 1 -0.12 12.81 7.91
CA MET A 1 0.49 12.63 6.58
C MET A 1 -0.59 12.09 5.68
N ASP A 2 -0.85 12.77 4.57
CA ASP A 2 -1.87 12.34 3.62
C ASP A 2 -1.18 11.57 2.48
N ILE A 3 -1.28 10.24 2.51
CA ILE A 3 -0.81 9.41 1.40
C ILE A 3 -1.90 9.44 0.32
N PRO A 4 -1.60 9.89 -0.90
CA PRO A 4 -2.58 9.94 -1.98
C PRO A 4 -3.04 8.53 -2.35
N VAL A 5 -4.29 8.41 -2.82
CA VAL A 5 -4.81 7.14 -3.32
C VAL A 5 -4.17 6.83 -4.68
N PHE A 6 -3.60 5.64 -4.79
CA PHE A 6 -2.97 5.15 -6.01
C PHE A 6 -3.99 4.43 -6.89
N HIS A 7 -4.26 4.99 -8.07
CA HIS A 7 -5.28 4.47 -8.98
C HIS A 7 -4.77 3.47 -10.03
N GLY A 8 -3.44 3.21 -10.09
CA GLY A 8 -2.82 2.32 -11.08
C GLY A 8 -1.94 3.01 -12.13
N THR A 9 -1.74 4.33 -12.05
CA THR A 9 -0.85 5.07 -12.95
C THR A 9 0.61 4.83 -12.62
N TYR A 10 1.36 4.19 -13.52
CA TYR A 10 2.79 3.86 -13.33
C TYR A 10 3.66 5.07 -12.96
N ASP A 11 3.35 6.24 -13.52
CA ASP A 11 4.08 7.50 -13.26
C ASP A 11 4.03 7.90 -11.77
N HIS A 12 2.88 7.69 -11.12
CA HIS A 12 2.67 7.97 -9.70
C HIS A 12 3.08 6.82 -8.77
N TRP A 13 3.42 5.65 -9.31
CA TRP A 13 3.76 4.48 -8.51
C TRP A 13 5.02 4.71 -7.68
N VAL A 14 6.04 5.31 -8.30
CA VAL A 14 7.33 5.58 -7.64
C VAL A 14 7.13 6.52 -6.44
N SER A 15 6.43 7.63 -6.65
CA SER A 15 6.14 8.61 -5.59
C SER A 15 5.25 8.03 -4.49
N PHE A 16 4.23 7.25 -4.85
CA PHE A 16 3.37 6.57 -3.89
C PHE A 16 4.16 5.57 -3.04
N LYS A 17 4.99 4.74 -3.68
CA LYS A 17 5.79 3.71 -3.00
C LYS A 17 6.79 4.33 -2.04
N ASP A 18 7.45 5.43 -2.45
CA ASP A 18 8.40 6.15 -1.59
C ASP A 18 7.69 6.74 -0.35
N LEU A 19 6.60 7.49 -0.55
CA LEU A 19 5.79 8.03 0.54
C LEU A 19 5.22 6.96 1.46
N PHE A 20 4.70 5.87 0.88
CA PHE A 20 4.19 4.74 1.64
C PHE A 20 5.30 4.06 2.42
N SER A 21 6.49 3.92 1.84
CA SER A 21 7.63 3.32 2.53
C SER A 21 8.07 4.20 3.71
N GLU A 22 8.17 5.51 3.53
CA GLU A 22 8.55 6.43 4.61
C GLU A 22 7.50 6.48 5.74
N ALA A 23 6.21 6.53 5.39
CA ALA A 23 5.14 6.68 6.36
C ALA A 23 4.71 5.37 7.04
N ILE A 24 4.69 4.26 6.30
CA ILE A 24 4.13 2.98 6.71
C ILE A 24 5.19 1.90 6.85
N ASP A 25 6.07 1.73 5.84
CA ASP A 25 7.01 0.60 5.85
C ASP A 25 8.16 0.76 6.84
N LYS A 26 8.75 1.97 6.91
CA LYS A 26 9.80 2.34 7.86
C LYS A 26 9.25 2.53 9.27
N ASN A 27 7.94 2.52 9.47
CA ASN A 27 7.33 2.72 10.77
C ASN A 27 7.28 1.39 11.55
N PRO A 28 8.12 1.22 12.59
CA PRO A 28 8.18 -0.03 13.35
C PRO A 28 6.94 -0.27 14.21
N SER A 29 6.10 0.74 14.41
CA SER A 29 4.84 0.63 15.17
C SER A 29 3.70 0.01 14.37
N ILE A 30 3.86 -0.20 13.06
CA ILE A 30 2.83 -0.74 12.16
C ILE A 30 3.18 -2.18 11.81
N SER A 31 2.28 -3.11 12.14
CA SER A 31 2.46 -4.52 11.80
C SER A 31 2.27 -4.79 10.30
N ASN A 32 2.90 -5.83 9.76
CA ASN A 32 2.79 -6.20 8.34
C ASN A 32 1.34 -6.34 7.85
N ALA A 33 0.44 -6.90 8.68
CA ALA A 33 -0.99 -6.97 8.36
C ALA A 33 -1.63 -5.58 8.24
N GLN A 34 -1.29 -4.66 9.15
CA GLN A 34 -1.74 -3.27 9.06
C GLN A 34 -1.15 -2.56 7.84
N LYS A 35 0.13 -2.80 7.50
CA LYS A 35 0.74 -2.27 6.27
C LYS A 35 -0.05 -2.73 5.04
N MET A 36 -0.38 -4.02 4.94
CA MET A 36 -1.20 -4.55 3.86
C MET A 36 -2.61 -3.94 3.81
N GLN A 37 -3.24 -3.73 4.97
CA GLN A 37 -4.54 -3.07 5.06
C GLN A 37 -4.46 -1.60 4.59
N PHE A 38 -3.43 -0.86 5.02
CA PHE A 38 -3.18 0.50 4.57
C PHE A 38 -2.93 0.56 3.07
N LEU A 39 -2.14 -0.36 2.54
CA LEU A 39 -1.89 -0.48 1.10
C LEU A 39 -3.22 -0.67 0.36
N LYS A 40 -4.05 -1.65 0.75
CA LYS A 40 -5.38 -1.88 0.14
C LYS A 40 -6.32 -0.69 0.26
N SER A 41 -6.28 0.05 1.37
CA SER A 41 -7.10 1.25 1.55
C SER A 41 -6.59 2.46 0.75
N LYS A 42 -5.31 2.45 0.33
CA LYS A 42 -4.66 3.53 -0.41
C LYS A 42 -4.41 3.18 -1.86
N VAL A 43 -4.85 2.01 -2.33
CA VAL A 43 -5.01 1.73 -3.76
C VAL A 43 -6.48 1.72 -4.12
N ALA A 44 -6.80 2.13 -5.34
CA ALA A 44 -8.14 2.10 -5.89
C ALA A 44 -8.09 1.76 -7.39
N GLY A 45 -9.23 1.44 -7.99
CA GLY A 45 -9.33 1.23 -9.44
C GLY A 45 -8.58 -0.02 -9.92
N GLU A 46 -7.72 0.14 -10.93
CA GLU A 46 -6.96 -0.98 -11.50
C GLU A 46 -5.94 -1.57 -10.53
N ALA A 47 -5.27 -0.72 -9.74
CA ALA A 47 -4.31 -1.18 -8.74
C ALA A 47 -4.97 -2.04 -7.65
N GLU A 48 -6.16 -1.65 -7.19
CA GLU A 48 -6.93 -2.43 -6.23
C GLU A 48 -7.32 -3.79 -6.81
N ARG A 49 -7.79 -3.83 -8.08
CA ARG A 49 -8.13 -5.10 -8.75
C ARG A 49 -6.94 -6.05 -8.83
N LEU A 50 -5.74 -5.51 -9.07
CA LEU A 50 -4.52 -6.31 -9.11
C LEU A 50 -4.20 -6.92 -7.75
N ILE A 51 -4.41 -6.21 -6.63
CA ILE A 51 -4.10 -6.73 -5.29
C ILE A 51 -5.33 -7.28 -4.54
N HIS A 52 -6.52 -7.27 -5.17
CA HIS A 52 -7.77 -7.67 -4.55
C HIS A 52 -7.71 -9.13 -4.07
N HIS A 53 -7.11 -10.00 -4.89
CA HIS A 53 -6.94 -11.42 -4.60
C HIS A 53 -5.95 -11.69 -3.45
N LEU A 54 -5.12 -10.71 -3.08
CA LEU A 54 -4.23 -10.81 -1.94
C LEU A 54 -5.04 -10.57 -0.66
N GLN A 55 -5.07 -11.58 0.20
CA GLN A 55 -5.63 -11.42 1.54
C GLN A 55 -4.76 -10.48 2.37
N ILE A 56 -5.40 -9.69 3.23
CA ILE A 56 -4.71 -8.87 4.23
C ILE A 56 -4.11 -9.85 5.25
N SER A 57 -2.85 -10.20 5.05
CA SER A 57 -2.10 -11.03 5.97
C SER A 57 -0.67 -10.53 6.08
N SER A 58 -0.09 -10.67 7.27
CA SER A 58 1.32 -10.42 7.54
C SER A 58 2.23 -11.17 6.57
N ASP A 59 1.81 -12.38 6.19
CA ASP A 59 2.52 -13.28 5.26
C ASP A 59 2.48 -12.78 3.81
N ASN A 60 1.44 -12.03 3.41
CA ASN A 60 1.29 -11.52 2.05
C ASN A 60 2.00 -10.18 1.80
N TYR A 61 2.61 -9.58 2.82
CA TYR A 61 3.37 -8.34 2.70
C TYR A 61 4.88 -8.58 2.47
N LYS A 62 5.34 -9.84 2.49
CA LYS A 62 6.77 -10.19 2.50
C LYS A 62 7.30 -10.61 1.13
#